data_AF-A0A2D6NDC7-F1
#
_entry.id   AF-A0A2D6NDC7-F1
#
_cell.length_a   1.000
_cell.length_b   1.000
_cell.length_c   1.000
_cell.angle_alpha   90.00
_cell.angle_beta   90.00
_cell.angle_gamma   90.00
#
_symmetry.space_group_name_H-M   'P 1'
#
loop_
_entity.id
_entity.type
_entity.pdbx_description
1 polymer ?
#
loop_
_entity_poly.entity_id
_entity_poly.type
_entity_poly.pdbx_seq_one_letter_code
_entity_poly.pdbx_strand_id
1 'polypeptide(L)'
;MDIVERNIKGRKYYYLQHSYRLKGKIKVASKYLGFEIPKNIEQIKAELMESINKKKWYDDLDEIKKNFSKEFKSFPNSAKKKYLENFLIKFTYNTQRIEGSTLTLKETARLFEEGITPRNKPFKDVKETEAHKVVFKEMLKETEDLSLKLILKWHKQLFETVDLEIAG
;
A
#
# COMPACT_ATOMS: atom_id res chain seq x y z
N MET A 1 -16.10 -14.54 3.94
CA MET A 1 -17.16 -13.92 4.78
C MET A 1 -18.45 -14.38 4.17
N ASP A 2 -19.33 -14.94 4.98
CA ASP A 2 -20.42 -15.75 4.49
C ASP A 2 -21.73 -15.20 5.01
N ILE A 3 -22.75 -15.15 4.16
CA ILE A 3 -24.11 -14.81 4.57
C ILE A 3 -24.77 -16.09 5.03
N VAL A 4 -25.26 -16.09 6.26
CA VAL A 4 -25.92 -17.22 6.90
C VAL A 4 -27.39 -16.87 7.09
N GLU A 5 -28.27 -17.70 6.54
CA GLU A 5 -29.71 -17.66 6.80
C GLU A 5 -30.01 -18.42 8.11
N ARG A 6 -30.87 -17.84 8.96
CA ARG A 6 -31.41 -18.49 10.16
C ARG A 6 -32.93 -18.37 10.15
N ASN A 7 -33.62 -19.48 10.38
CA ASN A 7 -35.07 -19.49 10.55
C ASN A 7 -35.42 -19.52 12.04
N ILE A 8 -36.11 -18.49 12.53
CA ILE A 8 -36.54 -18.37 13.92
C ILE A 8 -38.05 -18.10 13.92
N LYS A 9 -38.83 -19.02 14.52
CA LYS A 9 -40.30 -18.93 14.60
C LYS A 9 -40.97 -18.67 13.24
N GLY A 10 -40.47 -19.29 12.17
CA GLY A 10 -41.03 -19.18 10.82
C GLY A 10 -40.59 -17.93 10.05
N ARG A 11 -39.76 -17.06 10.62
CA ARG A 11 -39.19 -15.89 9.94
C ARG A 11 -37.73 -16.14 9.59
N LYS A 12 -37.32 -15.71 8.39
CA LYS A 12 -35.95 -15.78 7.91
C LYS A 12 -35.17 -14.54 8.33
N TYR A 13 -33.95 -14.75 8.80
CA TYR A 13 -33.02 -13.73 9.25
C TYR A 13 -31.67 -13.96 8.59
N TYR A 14 -31.03 -12.90 8.09
CA TYR A 14 -29.72 -12.97 7.48
C TYR A 14 -28.65 -12.38 8.40
N TYR A 15 -27.49 -13.05 8.43
CA TYR A 15 -26.31 -12.62 9.19
C TYR A 15 -25.08 -12.70 8.30
N LEU A 16 -24.21 -11.70 8.37
CA LEU A 16 -22.87 -11.78 7.81
C LEU A 16 -21.93 -12.34 8.88
N GLN A 17 -21.27 -13.46 8.58
CA GLN A 17 -20.36 -14.13 9.51
C GLN A 17 -18.94 -14.24 8.94
N HIS A 18 -17.97 -14.15 9.84
CA HIS A 18 -16.57 -14.39 9.50
C HIS A 18 -15.82 -15.02 10.67
N SER A 19 -15.28 -16.20 10.44
CA SER A 19 -14.37 -16.85 11.37
C SER A 19 -12.95 -16.31 11.22
N TYR A 20 -12.34 -15.89 12.32
CA TYR A 20 -10.97 -15.40 12.37
C TYR A 20 -10.25 -15.94 13.61
N ARG A 21 -8.92 -16.08 13.54
CA ARG A 21 -8.10 -16.41 14.70
C ARG A 21 -7.63 -15.15 15.41
N LEU A 22 -7.72 -15.15 16.74
CA LEU A 22 -7.19 -14.12 17.62
C LEU A 22 -6.47 -14.79 18.78
N LYS A 23 -5.16 -14.53 18.93
CA LYS A 23 -4.31 -15.11 19.99
C LYS A 23 -4.48 -16.65 20.10
N GLY A 24 -4.42 -17.33 18.95
CA GLY A 24 -4.56 -18.79 18.85
C GLY A 24 -5.99 -19.35 18.94
N LYS A 25 -6.99 -18.55 19.32
CA LYS A 25 -8.39 -19.00 19.45
C LYS A 25 -9.21 -18.61 18.23
N ILE A 26 -10.08 -19.51 17.76
CA ILE A 26 -11.06 -19.19 16.72
C ILE A 26 -12.17 -18.34 17.35
N LYS A 27 -12.49 -17.23 16.70
CA LYS A 27 -13.60 -16.33 17.02
C LYS A 27 -14.46 -16.15 15.77
N VAL A 28 -15.74 -15.92 15.96
CA VAL A 28 -16.68 -15.64 14.86
C VAL A 28 -17.21 -14.22 15.06
N ALA A 29 -16.93 -13.35 14.09
CA ALA A 29 -17.63 -12.08 13.99
C ALA A 29 -18.97 -12.32 13.28
N SER A 30 -20.05 -11.71 13.78
CA SER A 30 -21.38 -11.85 13.21
C SER A 30 -22.06 -10.49 13.23
N LYS A 31 -22.61 -10.06 12.08
CA LYS A 31 -23.40 -8.84 11.93
C LYS A 31 -24.77 -9.21 11.41
N TYR A 32 -25.82 -8.75 12.09
CA TYR A 32 -27.19 -8.93 11.62
C TYR A 32 -27.46 -8.06 10.40
N LEU A 33 -28.04 -8.65 9.34
CA LEU A 33 -28.32 -7.98 8.07
C LEU A 33 -29.79 -7.59 7.90
N GLY A 34 -30.70 -8.22 8.64
CA GLY A 34 -32.14 -7.98 8.48
C GLY A 34 -32.91 -9.22 8.01
N PHE A 35 -34.12 -8.98 7.51
CA PHE A 35 -34.99 -9.98 6.88
C PHE A 35 -34.65 -10.25 5.41
N GLU A 36 -33.82 -9.41 4.81
CA GLU A 36 -33.33 -9.51 3.44
C GLU A 36 -31.85 -9.08 3.39
N ILE A 37 -31.15 -9.39 2.29
CA ILE A 37 -29.75 -8.99 2.11
C ILE A 37 -29.71 -7.52 1.63
N PRO A 38 -29.05 -6.61 2.36
CA PRO A 38 -28.97 -5.20 1.97
C PRO A 38 -28.20 -4.99 0.66
N LYS A 39 -28.60 -3.97 -0.13
CA LYS A 39 -27.91 -3.61 -1.38
C LYS A 39 -26.46 -3.14 -1.14
N ASN A 40 -26.17 -2.53 0.01
CA ASN A 40 -24.85 -2.05 0.40
C ASN A 40 -23.98 -3.13 1.10
N ILE A 41 -24.17 -4.40 0.74
CA ILE A 41 -23.50 -5.53 1.40
C ILE A 41 -21.97 -5.43 1.39
N GLU A 42 -21.36 -4.90 0.32
CA GLU A 42 -19.91 -4.75 0.23
C GLU A 42 -19.36 -3.74 1.25
N GLN A 43 -20.07 -2.64 1.49
CA GLN A 43 -19.72 -1.70 2.54
C GLN A 43 -19.81 -2.38 3.93
N ILE A 44 -20.87 -3.14 4.18
CA ILE A 44 -21.06 -3.86 5.45
C ILE A 44 -19.95 -4.91 5.66
N LYS A 45 -19.51 -5.59 4.60
CA LYS A 45 -18.37 -6.51 4.63
C LYS A 45 -17.08 -5.77 4.98
N ALA A 46 -16.81 -4.62 4.35
CA ALA A 46 -15.65 -3.80 4.64
C ALA A 46 -15.64 -3.32 6.10
N GLU A 47 -16.77 -2.82 6.60
CA GLU A 47 -16.92 -2.38 8.00
C GLU A 47 -16.71 -3.53 9.00
N LEU A 48 -17.27 -4.72 8.71
CA LEU A 48 -17.07 -5.89 9.55
C LEU A 48 -15.59 -6.31 9.55
N MET A 49 -14.94 -6.31 8.39
CA MET A 49 -13.53 -6.66 8.24
C MET A 49 -12.65 -5.68 9.01
N GLU A 50 -12.94 -4.39 8.91
CA GLU A 50 -12.25 -3.33 9.63
C GLU A 50 -12.38 -3.51 11.15
N SER A 51 -13.58 -3.87 11.64
CA SER A 51 -13.78 -4.15 13.06
C SER A 51 -12.96 -5.36 13.56
N ILE A 52 -12.71 -6.34 12.68
CA ILE A 52 -11.89 -7.51 12.97
C ILE A 52 -10.42 -7.12 12.95
N ASN A 53 -9.98 -6.38 11.93
CA ASN A 53 -8.61 -5.90 11.81
C ASN A 53 -8.21 -5.03 13.01
N LYS A 54 -9.10 -4.15 13.47
CA LYS A 54 -8.92 -3.38 14.71
C LYS A 54 -8.57 -4.28 15.89
N LYS A 55 -9.35 -5.33 16.12
CA LYS A 55 -9.12 -6.26 17.24
C LYS A 55 -7.88 -7.13 17.07
N LYS A 56 -7.50 -7.42 15.81
CA LYS A 56 -6.40 -8.33 15.52
C LYS A 56 -5.04 -7.65 15.51
N TRP A 57 -4.98 -6.42 15.00
CA TRP A 57 -3.72 -5.84 14.54
C TRP A 57 -3.46 -4.44 15.07
N TYR A 58 -4.48 -3.67 15.48
CA TYR A 58 -4.26 -2.24 15.73
C TYR A 58 -3.38 -2.01 16.94
N ASP A 59 -3.58 -2.75 18.04
CA ASP A 59 -2.73 -2.64 19.23
C ASP A 59 -1.25 -2.92 18.88
N ASP A 60 -1.00 -3.99 18.12
CA ASP A 60 0.35 -4.37 17.69
C ASP A 60 0.96 -3.32 16.73
N LEU A 61 0.18 -2.80 15.79
CA LEU A 61 0.61 -1.77 14.84
C LEU A 61 0.90 -0.44 15.54
N ASP A 62 0.08 -0.05 16.52
CA ASP A 62 0.29 1.14 17.33
C ASP A 62 1.56 1.02 18.18
N GLU A 63 1.82 -0.16 18.75
CA GLU A 63 3.07 -0.44 19.47
C GLU A 63 4.29 -0.36 18.54
N ILE A 64 4.25 -1.00 17.38
CA ILE A 64 5.30 -0.94 16.36
C ILE A 64 5.57 0.52 15.96
N LYS A 65 4.50 1.27 15.64
CA LYS A 65 4.59 2.68 15.25
C LYS A 65 5.20 3.53 16.35
N LYS A 66 4.80 3.33 17.60
CA LYS A 66 5.31 4.06 18.76
C LYS A 66 6.80 3.79 18.97
N ASN A 67 7.20 2.52 18.95
CA ASN A 67 8.60 2.12 19.14
C ASN A 67 9.49 2.64 18.00
N PHE A 68 9.06 2.46 16.75
CA PHE A 68 9.76 2.99 15.58
C PHE A 68 9.90 4.51 15.66
N SER A 69 8.83 5.24 15.99
CA SER A 69 8.85 6.70 16.07
C SER A 69 9.80 7.21 17.16
N LYS A 70 9.86 6.53 18.30
CA LYS A 70 10.78 6.87 19.40
C LYS A 70 12.23 6.69 18.96
N GLU A 71 12.55 5.55 18.35
CA GLU A 71 13.89 5.24 17.86
C GLU A 71 14.30 6.20 16.73
N PHE A 72 13.46 6.32 15.70
CA PHE A 72 13.75 7.15 14.53
C PHE A 72 13.96 8.62 14.89
N LYS A 73 13.26 9.16 15.89
CA LYS A 73 13.50 10.54 16.38
C LYS A 73 14.93 10.74 16.86
N SER A 74 15.52 9.75 17.53
CA SER A 74 16.89 9.80 18.06
C SER A 74 17.98 9.75 16.99
N PHE A 75 17.65 9.36 15.75
CA PHE A 75 18.63 9.26 14.68
C PHE A 75 19.19 10.64 14.29
N PRO A 76 20.51 10.75 14.04
CA PRO A 76 21.10 11.91 13.38
C PRO A 76 20.45 12.16 12.02
N ASN A 77 20.43 13.42 11.56
CA ASN A 77 19.83 13.79 10.28
C ASN A 77 20.48 13.05 9.09
N SER A 78 21.78 12.79 9.15
CA SER A 78 22.50 12.00 8.14
C SER A 78 21.98 10.55 8.07
N ALA A 79 21.73 9.93 9.23
CA ALA A 79 21.18 8.58 9.31
C ALA A 79 19.73 8.53 8.80
N LYS A 80 18.90 9.53 9.14
CA LYS A 80 17.53 9.66 8.61
C LYS A 80 17.51 9.80 7.10
N LYS A 81 18.40 10.63 6.54
CA LYS A 81 18.56 10.81 5.10
C LYS A 81 18.95 9.49 4.41
N LYS A 82 19.96 8.80 4.95
CA LYS A 82 20.41 7.49 4.42
C LYS A 82 19.32 6.43 4.52
N TYR A 83 18.53 6.43 5.60
CA TYR A 83 17.38 5.54 5.73
C TYR A 83 16.35 5.77 4.62
N LEU A 84 16.00 7.03 4.37
CA LEU A 84 15.04 7.40 3.32
C LEU A 84 15.56 7.06 1.92
N GLU A 85 16.86 7.30 1.65
CA GLU A 85 17.51 6.93 0.39
C GLU A 85 17.47 5.42 0.15
N ASN A 86 17.82 4.62 1.17
CA ASN A 86 17.73 3.16 1.10
C ASN A 86 16.29 2.67 0.91
N PHE A 87 15.32 3.30 1.57
CA PHE A 87 13.91 2.99 1.37
C PHE A 87 13.49 3.26 -0.07
N LEU A 88 13.83 4.43 -0.61
CA LEU A 88 13.53 4.83 -1.98
C LEU A 88 14.12 3.83 -2.99
N ILE A 89 15.40 3.45 -2.85
CA ILE A 89 16.04 2.45 -3.73
C ILE A 89 15.26 1.13 -3.72
N LYS A 90 14.94 0.60 -2.54
CA LYS A 90 14.20 -0.66 -2.40
C LYS A 90 12.77 -0.54 -2.92
N PHE A 91 12.11 0.57 -2.66
CA PHE A 91 10.74 0.83 -3.10
C PHE A 91 10.68 0.86 -4.64
N THR A 92 11.54 1.65 -5.29
CA THR A 92 11.64 1.70 -6.76
C THR A 92 11.98 0.35 -7.36
N TYR A 93 13.00 -0.34 -6.83
CA TYR A 93 13.38 -1.65 -7.34
C TYR A 93 12.22 -2.66 -7.29
N ASN A 94 11.52 -2.75 -6.15
CA ASN A 94 10.46 -3.74 -5.99
C ASN A 94 9.22 -3.42 -6.84
N THR A 95 8.82 -2.14 -6.96
CA THR A 95 7.65 -1.78 -7.79
C THR A 95 7.91 -2.07 -9.26
N GLN A 96 9.07 -1.65 -9.79
CA GLN A 96 9.38 -1.88 -11.19
C GLN A 96 9.61 -3.36 -11.49
N ARG A 97 10.17 -4.11 -10.53
CA ARG A 97 10.30 -5.56 -10.69
C ARG A 97 8.95 -6.27 -10.82
N ILE A 98 7.92 -5.81 -10.10
CA ILE A 98 6.54 -6.32 -10.24
C ILE A 98 6.01 -6.04 -11.65
N GLU A 99 6.36 -4.88 -12.22
CA GLU A 99 5.97 -4.45 -13.57
C GLU A 99 6.81 -5.08 -14.70
N GLY A 100 7.86 -5.85 -14.35
CA GLY A 100 8.67 -6.61 -15.31
C GLY A 100 10.06 -6.02 -15.61
N SER A 101 10.50 -5.00 -14.88
CA SER A 101 11.83 -4.42 -15.04
C SER A 101 12.95 -5.43 -14.78
N THR A 102 13.99 -5.34 -15.60
CA THR A 102 15.16 -6.23 -15.58
C THR A 102 16.33 -5.70 -14.74
N LEU A 103 16.22 -4.50 -14.17
CA LEU A 103 17.26 -3.94 -13.31
C LEU A 103 17.38 -4.76 -12.02
N THR A 104 18.61 -4.98 -11.59
CA THR A 104 18.92 -5.57 -10.27
C THR A 104 18.93 -4.49 -9.19
N LEU A 105 18.74 -4.89 -7.93
CA LEU A 105 18.79 -3.94 -6.80
C LEU A 105 20.12 -3.17 -6.76
N LYS A 106 21.24 -3.82 -7.12
CA LYS A 106 22.56 -3.17 -7.18
C LYS A 106 22.63 -2.14 -8.31
N GLU A 107 22.07 -2.44 -9.48
CA GLU A 107 22.00 -1.49 -10.60
C GLU A 107 21.13 -0.28 -10.26
N THR A 108 19.95 -0.50 -9.66
CA THR A 108 19.09 0.59 -9.16
C THR A 108 19.81 1.45 -8.12
N ALA A 109 20.50 0.83 -7.16
CA ALA A 109 21.26 1.55 -6.14
C ALA A 109 22.37 2.43 -6.75
N ARG A 110 23.19 1.87 -7.65
CA ARG A 110 24.28 2.62 -8.30
C ARG A 110 23.77 3.73 -9.22
N LEU A 111 22.65 3.51 -9.90
CA LEU A 111 22.00 4.57 -10.67
C LEU A 111 21.55 5.72 -9.74
N PHE A 112 21.04 5.40 -8.55
CA PHE A 112 20.56 6.42 -7.60
C PHE A 112 21.69 7.16 -6.88
N GLU A 113 22.70 6.45 -6.42
CA GLU A 113 23.77 6.96 -5.54
C GLU A 113 24.98 7.47 -6.33
N GLU A 114 25.39 6.76 -7.37
CA GLU A 114 26.60 7.04 -8.15
C GLU A 114 26.30 7.68 -9.52
N GLY A 115 25.03 7.70 -9.94
CA GLY A 115 24.63 8.18 -11.28
C GLY A 115 25.09 7.26 -12.41
N ILE A 116 25.40 6.00 -12.09
CA ILE A 116 25.93 5.04 -13.07
C ILE A 116 24.78 4.34 -13.78
N THR A 117 24.69 4.57 -15.09
CA THR A 117 23.73 3.87 -15.96
C THR A 117 24.07 2.38 -16.08
N PRO A 118 23.11 1.47 -15.82
CA PRO A 118 23.29 0.04 -16.02
C PRO A 118 23.61 -0.29 -17.49
N ARG A 119 24.57 -1.20 -17.72
CA ARG A 119 24.92 -1.66 -19.07
C ARG A 119 23.97 -2.77 -19.51
N ASN A 120 23.65 -2.82 -20.81
CA ASN A 120 22.83 -3.87 -21.43
C ASN A 120 21.44 -4.01 -20.80
N LYS A 121 20.81 -2.88 -20.42
CA LYS A 121 19.43 -2.83 -19.90
C LYS A 121 18.53 -2.01 -20.83
N PRO A 122 17.22 -2.29 -20.84
CA PRO A 122 16.27 -1.48 -21.59
C PRO A 122 16.36 -0.01 -21.16
N PHE A 123 16.39 0.89 -22.15
CA PHE A 123 16.37 2.34 -21.90
C PHE A 123 15.15 2.75 -21.07
N LYS A 124 14.00 2.15 -21.36
CA LYS A 124 12.74 2.32 -20.65
C LYS A 124 12.90 2.08 -19.14
N ASP A 125 13.42 0.92 -18.74
CA ASP A 125 13.59 0.60 -17.32
C ASP A 125 14.42 1.67 -16.59
N VAL A 126 15.53 2.11 -17.21
CA VAL A 126 16.42 3.14 -16.64
C VAL A 126 15.68 4.46 -16.48
N LYS A 127 14.92 4.89 -17.50
CA LYS A 127 14.18 6.15 -17.46
C LYS A 127 13.04 6.15 -16.47
N GLU A 128 12.28 5.06 -16.39
CA GLU A 128 11.27 4.91 -15.35
C GLU A 128 11.88 4.90 -13.94
N THR A 129 13.06 4.27 -13.75
CA THR A 129 13.76 4.29 -12.46
C THR A 129 14.14 5.73 -12.06
N GLU A 130 14.67 6.52 -13.00
CA GLU A 130 14.98 7.93 -12.80
C GLU A 130 13.73 8.76 -12.48
N ALA A 131 12.66 8.58 -13.26
CA ALA A 131 11.39 9.29 -13.07
C ALA A 131 10.77 8.96 -11.71
N HIS A 132 10.76 7.68 -11.31
CA HIS A 132 10.28 7.24 -10.02
C HIS A 132 11.02 7.92 -8.85
N LYS A 133 12.34 8.14 -8.97
CA LYS A 133 13.12 8.88 -7.96
C LYS A 133 12.62 10.32 -7.81
N VAL A 134 12.31 10.97 -8.92
CA VAL A 134 11.85 12.37 -8.96
C VAL A 134 10.46 12.47 -8.36
N VAL A 135 9.52 11.67 -8.85
CA VAL A 135 8.12 11.66 -8.39
C VAL A 135 8.03 11.32 -6.91
N PHE A 136 8.76 10.31 -6.43
CA PHE A 136 8.78 9.99 -5.00
C PHE A 136 9.25 11.17 -4.13
N LYS A 137 10.29 11.88 -4.54
CA LYS A 137 10.77 13.06 -3.81
C LYS A 137 9.79 14.23 -3.86
N GLU A 138 9.01 14.34 -4.93
CA GLU A 138 7.93 15.31 -5.05
C GLU A 138 6.79 14.95 -4.09
N MET A 139 6.33 13.69 -4.08
CA MET A 139 5.28 13.21 -3.17
C MET A 139 5.60 13.48 -1.70
N LEU A 140 6.87 13.35 -1.28
CA LEU A 140 7.26 13.64 0.11
C LEU A 140 7.17 15.12 0.50
N LYS A 141 7.15 16.02 -0.48
CA LYS A 141 7.03 17.47 -0.28
C LYS A 141 5.62 17.98 -0.51
N GLU A 142 4.74 17.12 -1.03
CA GLU A 142 3.38 17.51 -1.38
C GLU A 142 2.56 17.80 -0.13
N THR A 143 1.81 18.89 -0.18
CA THR A 143 0.95 19.34 0.91
C THR A 143 -0.51 19.46 0.49
N GLU A 144 -0.80 19.38 -0.80
CA GLU A 144 -2.16 19.33 -1.31
C GLU A 144 -2.83 17.99 -0.97
N ASP A 145 -4.16 18.02 -0.80
CA ASP A 145 -4.94 16.80 -0.65
C ASP A 145 -4.85 15.95 -1.93
N LEU A 146 -4.91 14.63 -1.75
CA LEU A 146 -4.90 13.70 -2.87
C LEU A 146 -6.10 13.96 -3.79
N SER A 147 -5.80 14.35 -5.02
CA SER A 147 -6.79 14.66 -6.05
C SER A 147 -6.46 13.93 -7.35
N LEU A 148 -7.46 13.72 -8.21
CA LEU A 148 -7.24 13.12 -9.53
C LEU A 148 -6.21 13.92 -10.33
N LYS A 149 -6.26 15.26 -10.26
CA LYS A 149 -5.29 16.14 -10.93
C LYS A 149 -3.84 15.84 -10.49
N LEU A 150 -3.63 15.66 -9.19
CA LEU A 150 -2.31 15.34 -8.63
C LEU A 150 -1.85 13.93 -9.06
N ILE A 151 -2.77 12.96 -9.07
CA ILE A 151 -2.49 11.60 -9.54
C ILE A 151 -2.07 11.61 -11.02
N LEU A 152 -2.81 12.30 -11.90
CA LEU A 152 -2.48 12.39 -13.33
C LEU A 152 -1.16 13.15 -13.56
N LYS A 153 -0.85 14.15 -12.72
CA LYS A 153 0.45 14.84 -12.77
C LYS A 153 1.60 13.86 -12.50
N TRP A 154 1.51 13.07 -11.43
CA TRP A 154 2.54 12.08 -11.10
C TRP A 154 2.62 10.97 -12.14
N HIS A 155 1.46 10.49 -12.63
CA HIS A 155 1.41 9.51 -13.71
C HIS A 155 2.11 10.03 -14.97
N LYS A 156 1.82 11.27 -15.37
CA LYS A 156 2.52 11.91 -16.48
C LYS A 156 4.03 11.96 -16.25
N GLN A 157 4.49 12.43 -15.08
CA GLN A 157 5.92 12.53 -14.78
C GLN A 157 6.64 11.17 -14.80
N LEU A 158 5.95 10.07 -14.46
CA LEU A 158 6.52 8.73 -14.54
C LEU A 158 6.75 8.28 -15.99
N PHE A 159 5.82 8.61 -16.89
CA PHE A 159 5.80 8.04 -18.25
C PHE A 159 6.21 8.99 -19.36
N GLU A 160 6.25 10.31 -19.15
CA GLU A 160 6.46 11.29 -20.24
C GLU A 160 7.80 11.13 -21.00
N THR A 161 8.80 10.51 -20.38
CA THR A 161 10.11 10.26 -21.02
C THR A 161 10.21 8.90 -21.70
N VAL A 162 9.17 8.08 -21.57
CA VAL A 162 9.17 6.66 -21.93
C VAL A 162 8.04 6.35 -22.91
N ASP A 163 6.85 6.85 -22.64
CA ASP A 163 5.64 6.65 -23.43
C ASP A 163 4.68 7.84 -23.21
N LEU A 164 4.70 8.77 -24.16
CA LEU A 164 3.88 9.98 -24.12
C LEU A 164 2.40 9.71 -24.38
N GLU A 165 2.04 8.61 -25.03
CA GLU A 165 0.65 8.32 -25.40
C GLU A 165 -0.19 7.94 -24.16
N ILE A 166 0.45 7.33 -23.16
CA ILE A 166 -0.20 6.91 -21.91
C ILE A 166 0.00 7.90 -20.76
N ALA A 167 0.88 8.90 -20.92
CA ALA A 167 1.27 9.80 -19.84
C ALA A 167 0.18 10.84 -19.51
N GLY A 168 -0.37 10.76 -18.28
CA GLY A 168 -1.37 11.70 -17.76
C GLY A 168 -2.69 11.03 -17.47
#